data_AF-A0A1Y5MXR7-F1
#
_entry.id   AF-A0A1Y5MXR7-F1
#
_cell.length_a   1.000
_cell.length_b   1.000
_cell.length_c   1.000
_cell.angle_alpha   90.00
_cell.angle_beta   90.00
_cell.angle_gamma   90.00
#
_symmetry.space_group_name_H-M   'P 1'
#
loop_
_entity.id
_entity.type
_entity.pdbx_description
1 polymer ?
#
loop_
_entity_poly.entity_id
_entity_poly.type
_entity_poly.pdbx_seq_one_letter_code
_entity_poly.pdbx_strand_id
1 'polypeptide(L)'
;MNDLVINYNGIPATTQDKVSVLTDNNEQSVQRLIRTYEADLREFGELNFHNVQVKAGLGLTYRKVYCLNEQQATLLLTYMKNTAKVREAKKILVKAFYDMRQKLQECQINGYKSQISQHNALIASLKPN
;
A
#
# COMPACT_ATOMS: atom_id res chain seq x y z
N MET A 1 7.74 -12.55 -6.15
CA MET A 1 7.50 -12.14 -4.75
C MET A 1 6.27 -11.24 -4.78
N ASN A 2 5.19 -11.55 -4.06
CA ASN A 2 4.01 -10.69 -4.06
C ASN A 2 4.35 -9.41 -3.29
N ASP A 3 4.26 -8.25 -3.94
CA ASP A 3 4.54 -6.95 -3.31
C ASP A 3 3.51 -6.69 -2.18
N LEU A 4 3.91 -6.95 -0.94
CA LEU A 4 3.06 -6.82 0.25
C LEU A 4 2.52 -5.38 0.42
N VAL A 5 3.34 -4.40 0.03
CA VAL A 5 3.02 -2.98 -0.01
C VAL A 5 3.15 -2.50 -1.45
N ILE A 6 2.17 -1.74 -1.92
CA ILE A 6 2.06 -1.17 -3.26
C ILE A 6 2.16 0.35 -3.21
N ASN A 7 2.46 0.95 -4.36
CA ASN A 7 2.33 2.39 -4.55
C ASN A 7 0.88 2.69 -4.91
N TYR A 8 0.10 3.22 -3.97
CA TYR A 8 -1.25 3.69 -4.21
C TYR A 8 -1.23 5.22 -4.29
N ASN A 9 -1.25 5.76 -5.51
CA ASN A 9 -1.25 7.21 -5.77
C ASN A 9 -0.11 7.98 -5.09
N GLY A 10 1.10 7.40 -5.06
CA GLY A 10 2.28 7.99 -4.42
C GLY A 10 2.42 7.63 -2.94
N ILE A 11 1.45 6.91 -2.36
CA ILE A 11 1.43 6.54 -0.95
C ILE A 11 1.64 5.02 -0.83
N PRO A 12 2.61 4.55 -0.03
CA PRO A 12 2.72 3.14 0.32
C PRO A 12 1.43 2.64 1.00
N ALA A 13 0.81 1.63 0.41
CA ALA A 13 -0.41 1.02 0.94
C ALA A 13 -0.35 -0.50 0.84
N THR A 14 -1.02 -1.19 1.76
CA THR A 14 -1.31 -2.63 1.62
C THR A 14 -2.80 -2.83 1.35
N THR A 15 -3.18 -4.06 1.01
CA THR A 15 -4.57 -4.42 0.74
C THR A 15 -5.04 -5.48 1.73
N GLN A 16 -6.35 -5.51 2.00
CA GLN A 16 -6.93 -6.44 2.98
C GLN A 16 -6.61 -7.92 2.68
N ASP A 17 -6.51 -8.30 1.40
CA ASP A 17 -6.22 -9.66 0.96
C ASP A 17 -4.77 -10.04 1.28
N LYS A 18 -3.85 -9.08 1.12
CA LYS A 18 -2.46 -9.24 1.52
C LYS A 18 -2.31 -9.35 3.04
N VAL A 19 -3.02 -8.51 3.80
CA VAL A 19 -3.06 -8.60 5.27
C VAL A 19 -3.65 -9.94 5.72
N SER A 20 -4.72 -10.40 5.07
CA SER A 20 -5.35 -11.69 5.32
C SER A 20 -4.37 -12.86 5.14
N VAL A 21 -3.67 -12.92 4.00
CA VAL A 21 -2.64 -13.93 3.74
C VAL A 21 -1.48 -13.83 4.73
N LEU A 22 -1.01 -12.62 5.02
CA LEU A 22 0.13 -12.40 5.90
C LEU A 22 -0.17 -12.83 7.35
N THR A 23 -1.39 -12.59 7.81
CA THR A 23 -1.80 -12.85 9.20
C THR A 23 -2.46 -14.22 9.40
N ASP A 24 -2.68 -14.97 8.34
CA ASP A 24 -3.43 -16.24 8.34
C ASP A 24 -4.87 -16.07 8.87
N ASN A 25 -5.54 -15.00 8.42
CA ASN A 25 -6.94 -14.72 8.74
C ASN A 25 -7.79 -14.73 7.47
N ASN A 26 -9.08 -15.03 7.60
CA ASN A 26 -10.02 -14.93 6.49
C ASN A 26 -10.16 -13.47 6.00
N GLU A 27 -10.16 -13.25 4.67
CA GLU A 27 -10.29 -11.92 4.07
C GLU A 27 -11.55 -11.18 4.54
N GLN A 28 -12.68 -11.89 4.69
CA GLN A 28 -13.93 -11.30 5.16
C GLN A 28 -13.85 -10.88 6.63
N SER A 29 -13.07 -11.59 7.46
CA SER A 29 -12.82 -11.19 8.85
C SER A 29 -12.00 -9.91 8.90
N VAL A 30 -10.99 -9.78 8.04
CA VAL A 30 -10.20 -8.53 7.91
C VAL A 30 -11.10 -7.38 7.44
N GLN A 31 -11.93 -7.60 6.41
CA GLN A 31 -12.94 -6.64 5.96
C GLN A 31 -13.88 -6.19 7.08
N ARG A 32 -14.35 -7.14 7.89
CA ARG A 32 -15.23 -6.84 9.02
C ARG A 32 -14.52 -5.96 10.03
N LEU A 33 -13.27 -6.28 10.39
CA LEU A 33 -12.45 -5.45 11.28
C LEU A 33 -12.30 -4.02 10.74
N ILE A 34 -12.01 -3.87 9.44
CA ILE A 34 -11.90 -2.54 8.80
C ILE A 34 -13.20 -1.74 8.95
N ARG A 35 -14.36 -2.37 8.74
CA ARG A 35 -15.67 -1.71 8.90
C ARG A 35 -15.99 -1.39 10.35
N THR A 36 -15.66 -2.30 11.27
CA THR A 36 -15.89 -2.11 12.72
C THR A 36 -15.11 -0.91 13.24
N TYR A 37 -13.86 -0.75 12.83
CA TYR A 37 -12.96 0.31 13.31
C TYR A 37 -12.74 1.40 12.25
N GLU A 38 -13.73 1.62 11.38
CA GLU A 38 -13.60 2.56 10.26
C GLU A 38 -13.35 4.00 10.73
N ALA A 39 -13.99 4.41 11.84
CA ALA A 39 -13.80 5.73 12.43
C ALA A 39 -12.33 5.96 12.83
N ASP A 40 -11.76 5.04 13.62
CA ASP A 40 -10.37 5.11 14.06
C ASP A 40 -9.38 5.07 12.89
N LEU A 41 -9.64 4.25 11.87
CA LEU A 41 -8.80 4.16 10.68
C LEU A 41 -8.83 5.47 9.87
N ARG A 42 -9.96 6.18 9.86
CA ARG A 42 -10.11 7.46 9.17
C ARG A 42 -9.36 8.60 9.85
N GLU A 43 -8.98 8.47 11.13
CA GLU A 43 -8.09 9.44 11.80
C GLU A 43 -6.70 9.50 11.15
N PHE A 44 -6.28 8.42 10.48
CA PHE A 44 -5.00 8.33 9.78
C PHE A 44 -5.12 8.58 8.27
N GLY A 45 -6.21 9.20 7.82
CA GLY A 45 -6.47 9.57 6.43
C GLY A 45 -7.65 8.84 5.80
N GLU A 46 -7.94 9.15 4.54
CA GLU A 46 -9.09 8.58 3.83
C GLU A 46 -8.95 7.06 3.65
N LEU A 47 -10.04 6.34 3.93
CA LEU A 47 -10.11 4.89 3.77
C LEU A 47 -10.43 4.54 2.30
N ASN A 48 -9.38 4.43 1.51
CA ASN A 48 -9.45 4.17 0.07
C ASN A 48 -9.88 2.73 -0.24
N PHE A 49 -10.56 2.54 -1.37
CA PHE A 49 -10.91 1.22 -1.88
C PHE A 49 -11.14 1.26 -3.40
N HIS A 50 -11.07 0.09 -4.04
CA HIS A 50 -11.49 -0.10 -5.42
C HIS A 50 -12.29 -1.38 -5.58
N ASN A 51 -13.12 -1.45 -6.63
CA ASN A 51 -13.89 -2.64 -6.95
C ASN A 51 -13.15 -3.47 -7.99
N VAL A 52 -12.97 -4.76 -7.71
CA VAL A 52 -12.38 -5.73 -8.65
C VAL A 52 -13.49 -6.64 -9.14
N GLN A 53 -13.60 -6.78 -10.46
CA GLN A 53 -14.56 -7.69 -11.06
C GLN A 53 -14.13 -9.15 -10.82
N VAL A 54 -15.07 -9.98 -10.38
CA VAL A 54 -14.85 -11.41 -10.10
C VAL A 54 -15.96 -12.23 -10.74
N LYS A 55 -15.62 -13.44 -11.19
CA LYS A 55 -16.61 -14.38 -11.74
C LYS A 55 -17.49 -14.93 -10.62
N ALA A 56 -18.80 -14.95 -10.84
CA ALA A 56 -19.78 -15.55 -9.94
C ALA A 56 -20.76 -16.41 -10.76
N GLY A 57 -20.51 -17.72 -10.79
CA GLY A 57 -21.25 -18.65 -11.63
C GLY A 57 -21.16 -18.26 -13.11
N LEU A 58 -22.32 -18.06 -13.75
CA LEU A 58 -22.44 -17.60 -15.14
C LEU A 58 -22.31 -16.08 -15.30
N GLY A 59 -22.21 -15.32 -14.21
CA GLY A 59 -22.18 -13.86 -14.21
C GLY A 59 -20.89 -13.25 -13.67
N LEU A 60 -20.91 -11.91 -13.60
CA LEU A 60 -19.83 -11.09 -13.04
C LEU A 60 -20.37 -10.36 -11.81
N THR A 61 -19.57 -10.31 -10.76
CA THR A 61 -19.84 -9.49 -9.57
C THR A 61 -18.60 -8.66 -9.23
N TYR A 62 -18.71 -7.77 -8.24
CA TYR A 62 -17.63 -6.89 -7.81
C TYR A 62 -17.25 -7.17 -6.36
N ARG A 63 -15.94 -7.30 -6.13
CA ARG A 63 -15.34 -7.40 -4.81
C ARG A 63 -14.69 -6.08 -4.44
N LYS A 64 -15.10 -5.50 -3.30
CA LYS A 64 -14.48 -4.33 -2.71
C LYS A 64 -13.12 -4.70 -2.10
N VAL A 65 -12.06 -4.03 -2.53
CA VAL A 65 -10.69 -4.18 -2.02
C VAL A 65 -10.29 -2.86 -1.34
N TYR A 66 -10.09 -2.91 -0.03
CA TYR A 66 -9.60 -1.77 0.73
C TYR A 66 -8.09 -1.60 0.56
N CYS A 67 -7.65 -0.34 0.44
CA CYS A 67 -6.27 0.07 0.42
C CYS A 67 -5.97 0.82 1.72
N LEU A 68 -5.08 0.24 2.53
CA LEU A 68 -4.71 0.76 3.85
C LEU A 68 -3.31 1.36 3.76
N ASN A 69 -3.17 2.63 4.14
CA ASN A 69 -1.85 3.21 4.33
C ASN A 69 -1.13 2.54 5.52
N GLU A 70 0.13 2.92 5.75
CA GLU A 70 0.95 2.33 6.80
C GLU A 70 0.32 2.41 8.20
N GLN A 71 -0.18 3.58 8.58
CA GLN A 71 -0.74 3.83 9.91
C GLN A 71 -2.06 3.04 10.09
N GLN A 72 -2.93 3.07 9.08
CA GLN A 72 -4.16 2.30 9.04
C GLN A 72 -3.89 0.79 9.14
N ALA A 73 -2.92 0.26 8.39
CA ALA A 73 -2.59 -1.16 8.42
C ALA A 73 -1.96 -1.57 9.76
N THR A 74 -1.13 -0.70 10.34
CA THR A 74 -0.53 -0.92 11.66
C THR A 74 -1.59 -0.96 12.75
N LEU A 75 -2.52 -0.01 12.76
CA LEU A 75 -3.66 0.02 13.68
C LEU A 75 -4.56 -1.20 13.50
N LEU A 76 -4.86 -1.59 12.26
CA LEU A 76 -5.66 -2.78 11.99
C LEU A 76 -5.05 -4.04 12.64
N LEU A 77 -3.73 -4.18 12.63
CA LEU A 77 -3.02 -5.30 13.28
C LEU A 77 -3.05 -5.23 14.82
N THR A 78 -3.32 -4.08 15.44
CA THR A 78 -3.48 -4.00 16.90
C THR A 78 -4.81 -4.58 17.37
N TYR A 79 -5.85 -4.55 16.52
CA TYR A 79 -7.15 -5.16 16.79
C TYR A 79 -7.18 -6.68 16.57
N MET A 80 -6.13 -7.25 15.98
CA MET A 80 -6.02 -8.70 15.78
C MET A 80 -5.50 -9.44 17.01
N LYS A 81 -5.92 -10.70 17.19
CA LYS A 81 -5.42 -11.57 18.26
C LYS A 81 -3.89 -11.69 18.18
N ASN A 82 -3.22 -11.53 19.31
CA ASN A 82 -1.75 -11.53 19.39
C ASN A 82 -1.15 -12.95 19.31
N THR A 83 -1.30 -13.61 18.16
CA THR A 83 -0.68 -14.92 17.88
C THR A 83 0.76 -14.75 17.42
N ALA A 84 1.57 -15.82 17.49
CA ALA A 84 2.93 -15.80 16.95
C ALA A 84 2.96 -15.37 15.47
N LYS A 85 2.00 -15.87 14.68
CA LYS A 85 1.83 -15.50 13.27
C LYS A 85 1.56 -14.01 13.08
N VAL A 86 0.66 -13.42 13.87
CA VAL A 86 0.34 -11.98 13.80
C VAL A 86 1.53 -11.13 14.25
N ARG A 87 2.35 -11.58 15.22
CA ARG A 87 3.59 -10.88 15.58
C ARG A 87 4.61 -10.89 14.44
N GLU A 88 4.77 -12.02 13.74
CA GLU A 88 5.62 -12.07 12.54
C GLU A 88 5.06 -11.19 11.43
N ALA A 89 3.75 -11.20 11.20
CA ALA A 89 3.07 -10.35 10.24
C ALA A 89 3.35 -8.86 10.50
N LYS A 90 3.27 -8.40 11.76
CA LYS A 90 3.62 -7.02 12.16
C LYS A 90 5.06 -6.67 11.74
N LYS A 91 6.03 -7.52 12.06
CA LYS A 91 7.44 -7.28 11.71
C LYS A 91 7.66 -7.23 10.19
N ILE A 92 7.06 -8.15 9.45
CA ILE A 92 7.17 -8.21 7.99
C ILE A 92 6.54 -6.96 7.35
N LEU A 93 5.35 -6.57 7.82
CA LEU A 93 4.63 -5.43 7.28
C LEU A 93 5.36 -4.11 7.54
N VAL A 94 5.93 -3.92 8.74
CA VAL A 94 6.77 -2.76 9.07
C VAL A 94 7.96 -2.65 8.12
N LYS A 95 8.68 -3.75 7.89
CA LYS A 95 9.81 -3.78 6.94
C LYS A 95 9.35 -3.44 5.52
N ALA A 96 8.26 -4.04 5.06
CA ALA A 96 7.75 -3.80 3.72
C ALA A 96 7.32 -2.35 3.48
N PHE A 97 6.73 -1.68 4.49
CA PHE A 97 6.42 -0.25 4.39
C PHE A 97 7.69 0.61 4.33
N TYR A 98 8.69 0.29 5.16
CA TYR A 98 9.98 0.97 5.14
C TYR A 98 10.67 0.86 3.77
N ASP A 99 10.77 -0.36 3.25
CA ASP A 99 11.41 -0.64 1.96
C ASP A 99 10.68 0.08 0.82
N MET A 100 9.33 0.12 0.86
CA MET A 100 8.55 0.81 -0.15
C MET A 100 8.72 2.33 -0.09
N ARG A 101 8.77 2.93 1.11
CA ARG A 101 9.07 4.37 1.26
C ARG A 101 10.44 4.69 0.67
N GLN A 102 11.45 3.89 1.01
CA GLN A 102 12.80 4.10 0.49
C GLN A 102 12.82 4.01 -1.04
N LYS A 103 12.17 2.99 -1.62
CA LYS A 103 12.05 2.84 -3.07
C LYS A 103 11.38 4.05 -3.73
N LEU A 104 10.29 4.55 -3.16
CA LEU A 104 9.61 5.73 -3.70
C LEU A 104 10.48 6.98 -3.63
N GLN A 105 11.20 7.17 -2.52
CA GLN A 105 12.13 8.29 -2.35
C GLN A 105 13.28 8.23 -3.37
N GLU A 106 13.87 7.05 -3.56
CA GLU A 106 14.91 6.83 -4.58
C GLU A 106 14.39 7.13 -5.99
N CYS A 107 13.18 6.65 -6.32
CA CYS A 107 12.54 6.96 -7.60
C CYS A 107 12.33 8.47 -7.80
N GLN A 108 11.90 9.20 -6.77
CA GLN A 108 11.73 10.65 -6.84
C GLN A 108 13.07 11.36 -7.08
N ILE A 109 14.10 11.03 -6.30
CA ILE A 109 15.45 11.60 -6.43
C ILE A 109 16.01 11.36 -7.83
N ASN A 110 15.89 10.13 -8.34
CA ASN A 110 16.37 9.77 -9.67
C ASN A 110 15.59 10.50 -10.78
N GLY A 111 14.28 10.70 -10.59
CA GLY A 111 13.47 11.55 -11.46
C GLY A 111 13.97 12.99 -11.55
N TYR A 112 14.24 13.62 -10.40
CA TYR A 112 14.78 14.98 -10.35
C TYR A 112 16.17 15.07 -11.00
N LYS A 113 17.06 14.11 -10.72
CA LYS A 113 18.39 14.06 -11.36
C LYS A 113 18.27 13.99 -12.89
N SER A 114 17.36 13.17 -13.41
CA SER A 114 17.13 13.04 -14.84
C SER A 114 16.65 14.36 -15.48
N GLN A 115 15.69 15.04 -14.84
CA GLN A 115 15.19 16.33 -15.31
C GLN A 115 16.29 17.40 -15.34
N ILE A 116 17.12 17.46 -14.28
CA ILE A 116 18.25 18.40 -14.21
C ILE A 116 19.27 18.10 -15.32
N SER A 117 19.62 16.84 -15.54
CA SER A 117 20.53 16.45 -16.61
C SER A 117 20.01 16.85 -18.00
N GLN A 118 18.70 16.67 -18.25
CA GLN A 118 18.06 17.08 -19.51
C GLN A 118 18.09 18.61 -19.68
N HIS A 119 17.78 19.36 -18.63
CA HIS A 119 17.82 20.81 -18.64
C HIS A 119 19.23 21.35 -18.88
N ASN A 120 20.24 20.76 -18.21
CA ASN A 120 21.64 21.14 -18.41
C ASN A 120 22.13 20.86 -19.83
N ALA A 121 21.72 19.72 -20.42
CA ALA A 121 22.03 19.41 -21.81
C ALA A 121 21.40 20.44 -22.78
N LEU A 122 20.16 20.87 -22.51
CA LEU A 122 19.50 21.93 -23.28
C LEU A 122 20.27 23.26 -23.16
N ILE A 123 20.64 23.68 -21.94
CA ILE A 123 21.44 24.91 -21.75
C ILE A 123 22.76 24.83 -22.52
N ALA A 124 23.46 23.70 -22.45
CA ALA A 124 24.72 23.51 -23.15
C ALA A 124 24.57 23.66 -24.68
N SER A 125 23.45 23.19 -25.24
CA SER A 125 23.14 23.32 -26.67
C SER A 125 22.76 24.74 -27.11
N LEU A 126 22.37 25.61 -26.17
CA LEU A 126 21.93 26.99 -26.43
C LEU A 126 23.05 28.02 -26.24
N LYS A 127 24.23 27.64 -25.74
CA LYS A 127 25.36 28.56 -25.61
C LYS A 127 25.99 28.80 -26.99
N PRO A 128 26.08 30.04 -27.49
CA PRO A 128 26.81 30.33 -28.72
C PRO A 128 28.31 30.09 -28.52
N ASN A 129 28.98 29.68 -29.61
CA ASN A 129 30.44 29.49 -29.68
C ASN A 129 31.22 30.79 -29.39
#